data_AF-A0A921LTS5-F1
#
_entry.id   AF-A0A921LTS5-F1
#
_cell.length_a   1.000
_cell.length_b   1.000
_cell.length_c   1.000
_cell.angle_alpha   90.00
_cell.angle_beta   90.00
_cell.angle_gamma   90.00
#
_symmetry.space_group_name_H-M   'P 1'
#
loop_
_entity.id
_entity.type
_entity.pdbx_description
1 polymer ?
#
loop_
_entity_poly.entity_id
_entity_poly.type
_entity_poly.pdbx_seq_one_letter_code
_entity_poly.pdbx_strand_id
1 'polypeptide(L)'
;MIDYRLCNVLMSDGSRTNDYPDLYYKQKKPIGVEEGQFRFSQPSYSKYDFATYFNAFSFQKWKRYTVVDNVWIRIVARGSFRVEFTEYRATQAAPKRDVVADRKYDFDDYGVVDFEYPADTDAALLAFEVTTFSMLDVKEIYYYTKIDESKLRDVELAVATTTFQKEDFILPNIELVKREVLGCAEPIAGHFTFHVVDNGRTLDKEALEGSGVFIHPNPNVGGAGGFTRGMIEAMEQERKATHVLLMDDDVQISPESLKRTYNLLTLVNDEYVDAFLSGAMLSYEKQDEFYEDIGYVRHYGVYGPVKNHADLSRLEDIVRLETVQSKRGNKYAGWWYCCIPMASIDRYGLPLPLFIRGDDAEYGNRCSRRFITLNGICIWHLTLAYKFRAAFERYQVPRNSLIAQATTGIYQDVDFIRNFKDNVQLDLKTFNYDAVELSLQAIEDFMKGPDFIKQADGSALIKELTKKNDKLLPIDQIDEYVIDSVEFDPQFLYQPQNRTFFQRAFDYLTVNGHRFVPKFMLKDEVAVIPYDGWYYAPNQIRRHTKLLSVTRDGREALYRTMDRARFKPLYKRYKMDLALYERNRKSIDEAYRSARKELTSVEFWKSYLGI
;
A
#
# COMPACT_ATOMS: atom_id res chain seq x y z
N MET A 1 -14.17 -34.80 -9.17
CA MET A 1 -12.84 -34.15 -9.16
C MET A 1 -12.71 -33.36 -10.44
N ILE A 2 -12.39 -32.08 -10.33
CA ILE A 2 -12.16 -31.16 -11.45
C ILE A 2 -10.73 -30.63 -11.40
N ASP A 3 -10.19 -30.21 -12.54
CA ASP A 3 -8.94 -29.45 -12.63
C ASP A 3 -9.28 -27.96 -12.41
N TYR A 4 -9.06 -27.43 -11.20
CA TYR A 4 -9.33 -26.04 -10.88
C TYR A 4 -8.06 -25.18 -10.98
N ARG A 5 -8.08 -24.18 -11.85
CA ARG A 5 -6.94 -23.28 -12.11
C ARG A 5 -6.64 -22.39 -10.90
N LEU A 6 -5.38 -22.28 -10.52
CA LEU A 6 -4.93 -21.49 -9.37
C LEU A 6 -4.33 -20.16 -9.82
N CYS A 7 -3.33 -20.22 -10.71
CA CYS A 7 -2.68 -19.03 -11.26
C CYS A 7 -2.12 -19.31 -12.66
N ASN A 8 -2.18 -18.30 -13.51
CA ASN A 8 -1.54 -18.32 -14.82
C ASN A 8 -0.07 -17.92 -14.67
N VAL A 9 0.79 -18.51 -15.50
CA VAL A 9 2.15 -18.04 -15.72
C VAL A 9 2.11 -16.95 -16.77
N LEU A 10 2.82 -15.86 -16.51
CA LEU A 10 2.85 -14.66 -17.33
C LEU A 10 4.19 -14.57 -18.08
N MET A 11 4.16 -14.37 -19.39
CA MET A 11 5.38 -14.01 -20.15
C MET A 11 5.56 -12.52 -20.27
N SER A 12 4.46 -11.83 -20.47
CA SER A 12 4.41 -10.40 -20.60
C SER A 12 3.07 -9.90 -20.09
N ASP A 13 3.07 -8.66 -19.62
CA ASP A 13 1.93 -7.88 -19.18
C ASP A 13 1.81 -6.55 -19.95
N GLY A 14 2.54 -6.41 -21.08
CA GLY A 14 2.68 -5.17 -21.85
C GLY A 14 4.11 -4.64 -21.85
N SER A 15 4.26 -3.32 -21.88
CA SER A 15 5.59 -2.66 -21.97
C SER A 15 6.50 -2.92 -20.77
N ARG A 16 5.95 -3.18 -19.58
CA ARG A 16 6.73 -3.37 -18.33
C ARG A 16 7.68 -4.56 -18.42
N THR A 17 7.31 -5.60 -19.16
CA THR A 17 8.15 -6.79 -19.37
C THR A 17 9.49 -6.45 -20.02
N ASN A 18 9.55 -5.41 -20.84
CA ASN A 18 10.79 -4.99 -21.49
C ASN A 18 11.76 -4.34 -20.50
N ASP A 19 11.23 -3.56 -19.56
CA ASP A 19 12.03 -2.83 -18.57
C ASP A 19 12.36 -3.70 -17.34
N TYR A 20 11.46 -4.63 -16.97
CA TYR A 20 11.55 -5.48 -15.79
C TYR A 20 11.24 -6.97 -16.10
N PRO A 21 12.00 -7.63 -17.01
CA PRO A 21 11.74 -9.02 -17.38
C PRO A 21 11.87 -10.00 -16.20
N ASP A 22 12.74 -9.70 -15.23
CA ASP A 22 13.02 -10.56 -14.07
C ASP A 22 11.82 -10.73 -13.10
N LEU A 23 10.76 -9.93 -13.26
CA LEU A 23 9.48 -10.15 -12.58
C LEU A 23 8.72 -11.35 -13.14
N TYR A 24 9.00 -11.72 -14.39
CA TYR A 24 8.31 -12.74 -15.18
C TYR A 24 9.21 -13.95 -15.41
N TYR A 25 10.40 -13.76 -16.01
CA TYR A 25 11.34 -14.83 -16.27
C TYR A 25 12.78 -14.31 -16.22
N LYS A 26 13.73 -15.19 -15.89
CA LYS A 26 15.17 -14.86 -15.92
C LYS A 26 15.84 -15.56 -17.08
N GLN A 27 16.64 -14.82 -17.84
CA GLN A 27 17.41 -15.34 -18.97
C GLN A 27 18.80 -14.68 -19.03
N LYS A 28 19.84 -15.47 -19.34
CA LYS A 28 21.21 -14.94 -19.46
C LYS A 28 21.49 -14.14 -20.75
N LYS A 29 20.63 -14.21 -21.75
CA LYS A 29 20.77 -13.51 -23.04
C LYS A 29 19.37 -13.03 -23.49
N PRO A 30 19.14 -11.74 -23.78
CA PRO A 30 17.84 -11.28 -24.24
C PRO A 30 17.51 -11.88 -25.62
N ILE A 31 16.31 -12.44 -25.77
CA ILE A 31 15.75 -12.87 -27.06
C ILE A 31 14.45 -12.09 -27.27
N GLY A 32 14.18 -11.69 -28.50
CA GLY A 32 12.92 -11.04 -28.87
C GLY A 32 11.74 -11.97 -28.58
N VAL A 33 10.97 -11.61 -27.56
CA VAL A 33 9.62 -12.11 -27.32
C VAL A 33 8.70 -11.31 -28.25
N GLU A 34 7.94 -11.99 -29.11
CA GLU A 34 6.86 -11.32 -29.85
C GLU A 34 5.71 -11.02 -28.88
N GLU A 35 5.19 -9.79 -28.90
CA GLU A 35 4.15 -9.32 -27.96
C GLU A 35 3.00 -10.32 -27.81
N GLY A 36 2.71 -10.71 -26.56
CA GLY A 36 1.52 -11.48 -26.20
C GLY A 36 1.51 -12.97 -26.58
N GLN A 37 2.59 -13.53 -27.15
CA GLN A 37 2.71 -14.96 -27.40
C GLN A 37 3.95 -15.53 -26.73
N PHE A 38 3.84 -16.70 -26.08
CA PHE A 38 4.99 -17.47 -25.62
C PHE A 38 5.70 -18.13 -26.83
N ARG A 39 6.16 -17.34 -27.80
CA ARG A 39 6.96 -17.83 -28.92
C ARG A 39 8.42 -17.51 -28.68
N PHE A 40 9.17 -18.55 -28.41
CA PHE A 40 10.63 -18.51 -28.37
C PHE A 40 11.12 -18.67 -29.81
N SER A 41 11.24 -17.53 -30.49
CA SER A 41 11.36 -17.38 -31.94
C SER A 41 12.63 -17.97 -32.58
N GLN A 42 13.64 -18.35 -31.78
CA GLN A 42 14.86 -18.99 -32.29
C GLN A 42 15.26 -20.21 -31.44
N PRO A 43 15.81 -21.28 -32.06
CA PRO A 43 16.46 -22.38 -31.35
C PRO A 43 17.69 -21.83 -30.64
N SER A 44 17.50 -21.43 -29.40
CA SER A 44 18.50 -20.62 -28.70
C SER A 44 19.33 -21.42 -27.71
N TYR A 45 18.96 -22.69 -27.46
CA TYR A 45 19.46 -23.47 -26.33
C TYR A 45 19.41 -22.66 -25.01
N SER A 46 18.48 -21.70 -24.94
CA SER A 46 18.35 -20.81 -23.79
C SER A 46 17.55 -21.49 -22.71
N LYS A 47 17.95 -21.16 -21.49
CA LYS A 47 17.27 -21.54 -20.27
C LYS A 47 16.50 -20.32 -19.75
N TYR A 48 15.20 -20.51 -19.57
CA TYR A 48 14.26 -19.55 -18.99
C TYR A 48 13.88 -20.04 -17.61
N ASP A 49 14.18 -19.25 -16.59
CA ASP A 49 13.85 -19.55 -15.19
C ASP A 49 12.62 -18.77 -14.74
N PHE A 50 11.58 -19.49 -14.31
CA PHE A 50 10.31 -18.93 -13.87
C PHE A 50 10.19 -18.84 -12.33
N ALA A 51 11.29 -18.99 -11.60
CA ALA A 51 11.39 -18.68 -10.18
C ALA A 51 11.42 -17.15 -9.94
N THR A 52 10.33 -16.50 -10.31
CA THR A 52 10.14 -15.04 -10.30
C THR A 52 8.92 -14.66 -9.46
N TYR A 53 8.74 -13.35 -9.22
CA TYR A 53 7.67 -12.86 -8.35
C TYR A 53 6.27 -13.24 -8.85
N PHE A 54 6.03 -13.19 -10.17
CA PHE A 54 4.74 -13.59 -10.72
C PHE A 54 4.62 -15.09 -10.97
N ASN A 55 5.68 -15.79 -11.38
CA ASN A 55 5.55 -17.15 -11.93
C ASN A 55 5.95 -18.29 -11.00
N ALA A 56 6.61 -17.97 -9.88
CA ALA A 56 6.77 -18.94 -8.80
C ALA A 56 5.43 -19.11 -8.04
N PHE A 57 5.04 -20.34 -7.77
CA PHE A 57 3.85 -20.65 -7.00
C PHE A 57 4.14 -20.59 -5.50
N SER A 58 3.39 -19.76 -4.78
CA SER A 58 3.46 -19.52 -3.33
C SER A 58 2.99 -20.70 -2.45
N PHE A 59 3.62 -21.86 -2.59
CA PHE A 59 3.14 -23.14 -2.08
C PHE A 59 2.80 -23.15 -0.59
N GLN A 60 3.72 -22.68 0.26
CA GLN A 60 3.50 -22.70 1.71
C GLN A 60 2.28 -21.85 2.12
N LYS A 61 2.01 -20.76 1.39
CA LYS A 61 0.89 -19.87 1.68
C LYS A 61 -0.43 -20.38 1.13
N TRP A 62 -0.44 -20.96 -0.07
CA TRP A 62 -1.63 -21.66 -0.58
C TRP A 62 -2.05 -22.79 0.36
N LYS A 63 -1.11 -23.64 0.81
CA LYS A 63 -1.37 -24.70 1.79
C LYS A 63 -1.87 -24.17 3.15
N ARG A 64 -1.48 -22.95 3.53
CA ARG A 64 -1.94 -22.31 4.77
C ARG A 64 -3.34 -21.72 4.67
N TYR A 65 -3.65 -21.04 3.57
CA TYR A 65 -4.86 -20.22 3.45
C TYR A 65 -6.02 -20.95 2.78
N THR A 66 -5.76 -22.04 2.06
CA THR A 66 -6.76 -22.72 1.23
C THR A 66 -6.96 -24.17 1.64
N VAL A 67 -7.91 -24.84 1.00
CA VAL A 67 -8.14 -26.29 1.09
C VAL A 67 -7.29 -27.10 0.11
N VAL A 68 -6.36 -26.47 -0.62
CA VAL A 68 -5.50 -27.11 -1.62
C VAL A 68 -4.47 -28.03 -0.93
N ASP A 69 -4.47 -29.30 -1.32
CA ASP A 69 -3.55 -30.34 -0.84
C ASP A 69 -2.62 -30.91 -1.94
N ASN A 70 -2.91 -30.64 -3.21
CA ASN A 70 -2.11 -31.04 -4.36
C ASN A 70 -1.98 -29.87 -5.35
N VAL A 71 -0.80 -29.75 -5.98
CA VAL A 71 -0.49 -28.69 -6.94
C VAL A 71 0.13 -29.29 -8.17
N TRP A 72 -0.49 -28.99 -9.30
CA TRP A 72 -0.06 -29.41 -10.63
C TRP A 72 0.33 -28.19 -11.44
N ILE A 73 1.19 -28.39 -12.42
CA ILE A 73 1.44 -27.42 -13.50
C ILE A 73 1.08 -28.06 -14.84
N ARG A 74 0.39 -27.29 -15.67
CA ARG A 74 0.10 -27.64 -17.07
C ARG A 74 0.84 -26.70 -18.01
N ILE A 75 1.54 -27.27 -18.98
CA ILE A 75 2.18 -26.54 -20.10
C ILE A 75 1.60 -27.08 -21.40
N VAL A 76 0.99 -26.21 -22.22
CA VAL A 76 0.48 -26.57 -23.55
C VAL A 76 1.38 -25.94 -24.59
N ALA A 77 2.20 -26.74 -25.28
CA ALA A 77 3.22 -26.22 -26.17
C ALA A 77 3.50 -27.15 -27.36
N ARG A 78 4.11 -26.60 -28.41
CA ARG A 78 4.69 -27.37 -29.53
C ARG A 78 6.16 -27.00 -29.73
N GLY A 79 6.95 -27.97 -30.19
CA GLY A 79 8.40 -27.90 -30.31
C GLY A 79 9.14 -28.86 -29.38
N SER A 80 10.47 -28.81 -29.43
CA SER A 80 11.39 -29.64 -28.66
C SER A 80 11.98 -28.84 -27.51
N PHE A 81 11.75 -29.29 -26.27
CA PHE A 81 12.16 -28.57 -25.06
C PHE A 81 12.37 -29.52 -23.88
N ARG A 82 12.99 -29.00 -22.83
CA ARG A 82 13.16 -29.67 -21.53
C ARG A 82 12.57 -28.79 -20.44
N VAL A 83 11.92 -29.43 -19.46
CA VAL A 83 11.41 -28.77 -18.26
C VAL A 83 12.08 -29.36 -17.04
N GLU A 84 12.76 -28.51 -16.26
CA GLU A 84 13.17 -28.83 -14.89
C GLU A 84 12.11 -28.29 -13.94
N PHE A 85 11.47 -29.17 -13.17
CA PHE A 85 10.53 -28.79 -12.12
C PHE A 85 11.28 -28.61 -10.81
N THR A 86 11.12 -27.44 -10.18
CA THR A 86 11.99 -27.00 -9.08
C THR A 86 11.20 -26.58 -7.84
N GLU A 87 11.83 -26.76 -6.69
CA GLU A 87 11.35 -26.29 -5.39
C GLU A 87 12.39 -25.36 -4.76
N TYR A 88 11.92 -24.36 -4.00
CA TYR A 88 12.78 -23.43 -3.29
C TYR A 88 12.44 -23.38 -1.81
N ARG A 89 13.45 -23.61 -0.97
CA ARG A 89 13.35 -23.56 0.50
C ARG A 89 14.13 -22.36 1.03
N ALA A 90 13.58 -21.68 2.04
CA ALA A 90 14.31 -20.65 2.74
C ALA A 90 15.47 -21.25 3.54
N THR A 91 16.67 -20.69 3.40
CA THR A 91 17.83 -21.01 4.26
C THR A 91 18.50 -19.72 4.72
N GLN A 92 19.45 -19.81 5.65
CA GLN A 92 20.15 -18.64 6.19
C GLN A 92 21.04 -17.91 5.16
N ALA A 93 21.59 -18.62 4.17
CA ALA A 93 22.54 -18.05 3.22
C ALA A 93 21.85 -17.60 1.93
N ALA A 94 21.15 -18.52 1.26
CA ALA A 94 20.40 -18.27 0.03
C ALA A 94 19.28 -19.31 -0.11
N PRO A 95 18.22 -19.05 -0.87
CA PRO A 95 17.21 -20.07 -1.13
C PRO A 95 17.84 -21.34 -1.72
N LYS A 96 17.57 -22.49 -1.10
CA LYS A 96 18.04 -23.78 -1.62
C LYS A 96 17.11 -24.21 -2.73
N ARG A 97 17.68 -24.40 -3.93
CA ARG A 97 17.00 -24.96 -5.11
C ARG A 97 17.14 -26.48 -5.11
N ASP A 98 16.04 -27.19 -5.31
CA ASP A 98 16.00 -28.63 -5.52
C ASP A 98 15.26 -28.94 -6.83
N VAL A 99 15.81 -29.83 -7.67
CA VAL A 99 15.13 -30.32 -8.89
C VAL A 99 14.38 -31.58 -8.53
N VAL A 100 13.06 -31.55 -8.65
CA VAL A 100 12.20 -32.71 -8.33
C VAL A 100 11.95 -33.60 -9.54
N ALA A 101 12.03 -33.03 -10.75
CA ALA A 101 11.99 -33.79 -12.00
C ALA A 101 12.67 -33.02 -13.15
N ASP A 102 13.27 -33.74 -14.08
CA ASP A 102 13.80 -33.23 -15.35
C ASP A 102 13.22 -34.09 -16.48
N ARG A 103 12.47 -33.48 -17.40
CA ARG A 103 11.80 -34.19 -18.51
C ARG A 103 12.02 -33.46 -19.83
N LYS A 104 12.32 -34.23 -20.89
CA LYS A 104 12.41 -33.74 -22.27
C LYS A 104 11.12 -34.10 -23.02
N TYR A 105 10.62 -33.15 -23.81
CA TYR A 105 9.44 -33.29 -24.65
C TYR A 105 9.77 -32.89 -26.09
N ASP A 106 9.07 -33.53 -27.02
CA ASP A 106 9.16 -33.25 -28.45
C ASP A 106 7.76 -33.40 -29.04
N PHE A 107 7.17 -32.29 -29.46
CA PHE A 107 5.80 -32.26 -29.97
C PHE A 107 5.75 -31.55 -31.33
N ASP A 108 5.28 -32.27 -32.35
CA ASP A 108 5.06 -31.70 -33.69
C ASP A 108 3.86 -30.72 -33.70
N ASP A 109 2.79 -31.08 -32.98
CA ASP A 109 1.61 -30.24 -32.71
C ASP A 109 1.55 -29.81 -31.24
N TYR A 110 0.52 -29.06 -30.82
CA TYR A 110 0.37 -28.69 -29.40
C TYR A 110 0.14 -29.94 -28.52
N GLY A 111 1.15 -30.28 -27.72
CA GLY A 111 1.10 -31.30 -26.68
C GLY A 111 0.87 -30.71 -25.30
N VAL A 112 0.45 -31.57 -24.37
CA VAL A 112 0.17 -31.21 -22.97
C VAL A 112 1.21 -31.88 -22.06
N VAL A 113 1.84 -31.08 -21.21
CA VAL A 113 2.67 -31.55 -20.10
C VAL A 113 1.92 -31.30 -18.81
N ASP A 114 1.64 -32.36 -18.06
CA ASP A 114 1.13 -32.29 -16.69
C ASP A 114 2.17 -32.84 -15.72
N PHE A 115 2.41 -32.11 -14.64
CA PHE A 115 3.30 -32.53 -13.55
C PHE A 115 2.72 -32.14 -12.19
N GLU A 116 2.62 -33.11 -11.29
CA GLU A 116 2.27 -32.91 -9.88
C GLU A 116 3.55 -32.69 -9.07
N TYR A 117 3.60 -31.60 -8.30
CA TYR A 117 4.69 -31.39 -7.36
C TYR A 117 4.51 -32.26 -6.10
N PRO A 118 5.59 -32.67 -5.42
CA PRO A 118 5.50 -33.40 -4.16
C PRO A 118 4.65 -32.67 -3.11
N ALA A 119 3.55 -33.27 -2.65
CA ALA A 119 2.63 -32.64 -1.69
C ALA A 119 3.21 -32.50 -0.26
N ASP A 120 4.12 -33.40 0.11
CA ASP A 120 4.74 -33.50 1.45
C ASP A 120 6.03 -32.67 1.59
N THR A 121 6.24 -31.70 0.70
CA THR A 121 7.39 -30.79 0.76
C THR A 121 7.19 -29.62 1.75
N ASP A 122 8.30 -29.10 2.28
CA ASP A 122 8.39 -27.86 3.06
C ASP A 122 8.83 -26.65 2.21
N ALA A 123 8.81 -26.78 0.88
CA ALA A 123 9.15 -25.71 -0.04
C ALA A 123 8.32 -24.44 0.20
N ALA A 124 8.98 -23.28 0.13
CA ALA A 124 8.29 -21.99 0.14
C ALA A 124 7.63 -21.73 -1.21
N LEU A 125 8.36 -22.01 -2.30
CA LEU A 125 7.93 -21.79 -3.67
C LEU A 125 8.09 -23.07 -4.51
N LEU A 126 7.18 -23.28 -5.45
CA LEU A 126 7.35 -24.19 -6.58
C LEU A 126 7.58 -23.37 -7.85
N ALA A 127 8.48 -23.81 -8.71
CA ALA A 127 8.69 -23.17 -10.01
C ALA A 127 9.17 -24.21 -11.03
N PHE A 128 9.56 -23.72 -12.20
CA PHE A 128 10.09 -24.55 -13.26
C PHE A 128 11.02 -23.74 -14.14
N GLU A 129 11.84 -24.43 -14.91
CA GLU A 129 12.74 -23.84 -15.88
C GLU A 129 12.56 -24.55 -17.22
N VAL A 130 12.53 -23.77 -18.31
CA VAL A 130 12.37 -24.29 -19.66
C VAL A 130 13.67 -24.10 -20.43
N THR A 131 14.19 -25.19 -21.00
CA THR A 131 15.30 -25.15 -21.95
C THR A 131 14.81 -25.54 -23.34
N THR A 132 14.94 -24.65 -24.31
CA THR A 132 14.44 -24.85 -25.68
C THR A 132 15.49 -25.51 -26.58
N PHE A 133 15.14 -26.53 -27.37
CA PHE A 133 16.02 -27.14 -28.39
C PHE A 133 15.59 -26.83 -29.83
N SER A 134 14.33 -26.43 -30.03
CA SER A 134 13.81 -25.86 -31.28
C SER A 134 13.13 -24.52 -31.00
N MET A 135 12.49 -23.93 -32.01
CA MET A 135 11.43 -22.94 -31.77
C MET A 135 10.39 -23.59 -30.84
N LEU A 136 10.02 -22.88 -29.77
CA LEU A 136 9.02 -23.32 -28.80
C LEU A 136 7.86 -22.33 -28.86
N ASP A 137 6.66 -22.83 -29.14
CA ASP A 137 5.42 -22.05 -29.19
C ASP A 137 4.51 -22.58 -28.08
N VAL A 138 4.31 -21.78 -27.03
CA VAL A 138 3.47 -22.14 -25.88
C VAL A 138 2.13 -21.43 -25.98
N LYS A 139 1.06 -22.19 -25.84
CA LYS A 139 -0.31 -21.68 -25.85
C LYS A 139 -0.72 -21.15 -24.48
N GLU A 140 -0.41 -21.90 -23.42
CA GLU A 140 -0.70 -21.51 -22.04
C GLU A 140 0.17 -22.30 -21.06
N ILE A 141 0.46 -21.68 -19.92
CA ILE A 141 1.03 -22.35 -18.75
C ILE A 141 0.28 -21.87 -17.51
N TYR A 142 -0.14 -22.80 -16.65
CA TYR A 142 -0.82 -22.46 -15.40
C TYR A 142 -0.63 -23.54 -14.35
N TYR A 143 -0.69 -23.12 -13.08
CA TYR A 143 -0.81 -24.03 -11.95
C TYR A 143 -2.28 -24.33 -11.69
N TYR A 144 -2.60 -25.56 -11.32
CA TYR A 144 -3.95 -26.02 -10.99
C TYR A 144 -3.94 -27.01 -9.83
N THR A 145 -5.11 -27.27 -9.25
CA THR A 145 -5.33 -28.33 -8.28
C THR A 145 -6.41 -29.28 -8.77
N LYS A 146 -6.31 -30.55 -8.41
CA LYS A 146 -7.40 -31.51 -8.58
C LYS A 146 -8.23 -31.52 -7.31
N ILE A 147 -9.48 -31.10 -7.40
CA ILE A 147 -10.33 -30.92 -6.21
C ILE A 147 -11.77 -31.39 -6.45
N ASP A 148 -12.46 -31.77 -5.38
CA ASP A 148 -13.91 -31.96 -5.41
C ASP A 148 -14.60 -30.59 -5.53
N GLU A 149 -15.52 -30.47 -6.46
CA GLU A 149 -16.27 -29.23 -6.71
C GLU A 149 -17.06 -28.80 -5.47
N SER A 150 -17.46 -29.75 -4.60
CA SER A 150 -18.15 -29.43 -3.35
C SER A 150 -17.30 -28.66 -2.33
N LYS A 151 -15.98 -28.59 -2.53
CA LYS A 151 -15.06 -27.81 -1.68
C LYS A 151 -14.89 -26.37 -2.16
N LEU A 152 -15.40 -26.03 -3.34
CA LEU A 152 -15.36 -24.66 -3.85
C LEU A 152 -16.40 -23.80 -3.14
N ARG A 153 -16.03 -22.57 -2.83
CA ARG A 153 -16.94 -21.55 -2.35
C ARG A 153 -17.54 -20.78 -3.51
N ASP A 154 -18.81 -20.42 -3.38
CA ASP A 154 -19.41 -19.44 -4.28
C ASP A 154 -18.81 -18.06 -3.95
N VAL A 155 -18.21 -17.42 -4.95
CA VAL A 155 -17.53 -16.13 -4.81
C VAL A 155 -18.09 -15.18 -5.84
N GLU A 156 -18.63 -14.07 -5.37
CA GLU A 156 -18.91 -12.86 -6.14
C GLU A 156 -17.95 -11.76 -5.71
N LEU A 157 -17.08 -11.31 -6.62
CA LEU A 157 -16.06 -10.31 -6.36
C LEU A 157 -16.46 -8.96 -6.97
N ALA A 158 -16.82 -8.00 -6.11
CA ALA A 158 -16.97 -6.63 -6.52
C ALA A 158 -15.66 -5.87 -6.28
N VAL A 159 -15.21 -5.08 -7.25
CA VAL A 159 -14.12 -4.12 -7.07
C VAL A 159 -14.73 -2.74 -6.93
N ALA A 160 -14.23 -1.97 -5.97
CA ALA A 160 -14.58 -0.58 -5.76
C ALA A 160 -13.31 0.27 -5.86
N THR A 161 -13.22 1.09 -6.90
CA THR A 161 -12.15 2.06 -7.07
C THR A 161 -12.70 3.48 -6.97
N THR A 162 -12.00 4.34 -6.23
CA THR A 162 -12.40 5.73 -6.00
C THR A 162 -11.49 6.64 -6.78
N THR A 163 -12.04 7.48 -7.66
CA THR A 163 -11.25 8.42 -8.46
C THR A 163 -11.61 9.89 -8.26
N PHE A 164 -10.60 10.76 -8.30
CA PHE A 164 -10.77 12.22 -8.33
C PHE A 164 -9.79 12.85 -9.33
N GLN A 165 -10.25 13.09 -10.56
CA GLN A 165 -9.47 13.74 -11.64
C GLN A 165 -8.17 12.97 -11.96
N LYS A 166 -8.28 11.65 -12.10
CA LYS A 166 -7.18 10.71 -12.44
C LYS A 166 -7.50 9.88 -13.69
N GLU A 167 -8.05 10.53 -14.71
CA GLU A 167 -8.48 9.93 -15.98
C GLU A 167 -7.35 9.14 -16.65
N ASP A 168 -6.11 9.63 -16.57
CA ASP A 168 -4.91 8.98 -17.11
C ASP A 168 -4.63 7.59 -16.51
N PHE A 169 -5.16 7.28 -15.32
CA PHE A 169 -5.04 5.97 -14.69
C PHE A 169 -6.33 5.17 -14.80
N ILE A 170 -7.48 5.78 -14.49
CA ILE A 170 -8.74 5.04 -14.38
C ILE A 170 -9.27 4.57 -15.75
N LEU A 171 -9.12 5.37 -16.83
CA LEU A 171 -9.61 4.99 -18.15
C LEU A 171 -8.84 3.76 -18.70
N PRO A 172 -7.49 3.72 -18.69
CA PRO A 172 -6.77 2.51 -19.05
C PRO A 172 -7.12 1.30 -18.17
N ASN A 173 -7.35 1.49 -16.87
CA ASN A 173 -7.72 0.42 -15.96
C ASN A 173 -9.10 -0.17 -16.29
N ILE A 174 -10.10 0.66 -16.61
CA ILE A 174 -11.43 0.20 -17.06
C ILE A 174 -11.30 -0.66 -18.32
N GLU A 175 -10.57 -0.19 -19.33
CA GLU A 175 -10.39 -0.93 -20.59
C GLU A 175 -9.61 -2.23 -20.39
N LEU A 176 -8.58 -2.21 -19.54
CA LEU A 176 -7.82 -3.40 -19.17
C LEU A 176 -8.71 -4.44 -18.47
N VAL A 177 -9.55 -4.03 -17.53
CA VAL A 177 -10.48 -4.92 -16.81
C VAL A 177 -11.54 -5.50 -17.75
N LYS A 178 -12.13 -4.67 -18.63
CA LYS A 178 -13.09 -5.13 -19.66
C LYS A 178 -12.47 -6.22 -20.53
N ARG A 179 -11.23 -6.02 -20.99
CA ARG A 179 -10.55 -6.94 -21.91
C ARG A 179 -10.04 -8.20 -21.21
N GLU A 180 -9.33 -8.07 -20.10
CA GLU A 180 -8.52 -9.14 -19.52
C GLU A 180 -9.21 -9.92 -18.39
N VAL A 181 -10.26 -9.35 -17.78
CA VAL A 181 -11.01 -9.97 -16.67
C VAL A 181 -12.42 -10.32 -17.12
N LEU A 182 -13.20 -9.34 -17.55
CA LEU A 182 -14.59 -9.55 -17.96
C LEU A 182 -14.69 -10.25 -19.34
N GLY A 183 -13.71 -10.02 -20.22
CA GLY A 183 -13.62 -10.65 -21.54
C GLY A 183 -12.88 -11.99 -21.57
N CYS A 184 -12.39 -12.50 -20.42
CA CYS A 184 -11.64 -13.76 -20.39
C CYS A 184 -12.55 -14.98 -20.34
N ALA A 185 -11.98 -16.17 -20.57
CA ALA A 185 -12.70 -17.45 -20.51
C ALA A 185 -12.67 -18.12 -19.12
N GLU A 186 -12.12 -17.46 -18.10
CA GLU A 186 -12.03 -17.98 -16.74
C GLU A 186 -13.29 -17.65 -15.93
N PRO A 187 -13.66 -18.44 -14.90
CA PRO A 187 -14.92 -18.27 -14.18
C PRO A 187 -15.15 -16.86 -13.60
N ILE A 188 -14.09 -16.16 -13.21
CA ILE A 188 -14.16 -14.78 -12.69
C ILE A 188 -14.96 -13.85 -13.61
N ALA A 189 -14.93 -14.03 -14.93
CA ALA A 189 -15.63 -13.17 -15.89
C ALA A 189 -17.14 -13.06 -15.60
N GLY A 190 -17.77 -14.14 -15.11
CA GLY A 190 -19.19 -14.16 -14.75
C GLY A 190 -19.49 -13.79 -13.29
N HIS A 191 -18.46 -13.59 -12.48
CA HIS A 191 -18.52 -13.44 -11.03
C HIS A 191 -17.80 -12.16 -10.54
N PHE A 192 -17.70 -11.18 -11.44
CA PHE A 192 -16.92 -9.97 -11.22
C PHE A 192 -17.72 -8.72 -11.58
N THR A 193 -17.59 -7.68 -10.76
CA THR A 193 -18.19 -6.37 -11.02
C THR A 193 -17.19 -5.28 -10.68
N PHE A 194 -17.13 -4.23 -11.49
CA PHE A 194 -16.18 -3.12 -11.34
C PHE A 194 -16.93 -1.80 -11.12
N HIS A 195 -16.97 -1.34 -9.87
CA HIS A 195 -17.56 -0.06 -9.49
C HIS A 195 -16.50 1.04 -9.47
N VAL A 196 -16.70 2.06 -10.30
CA VAL A 196 -15.87 3.27 -10.34
C VAL A 196 -16.64 4.40 -9.65
N VAL A 197 -16.17 4.80 -8.48
CA VAL A 197 -16.73 5.92 -7.72
C VAL A 197 -16.01 7.20 -8.14
N ASP A 198 -16.69 8.01 -8.95
CA ASP A 198 -16.15 9.24 -9.50
C ASP A 198 -16.47 10.43 -8.59
N ASN A 199 -15.57 10.69 -7.64
CA ASN A 199 -15.63 11.86 -6.75
C ASN A 199 -15.36 13.18 -7.51
N GLY A 200 -14.80 13.12 -8.72
CA GLY A 200 -14.52 14.27 -9.59
C GLY A 200 -15.74 14.70 -10.41
N ARG A 201 -16.65 13.77 -10.71
CA ARG A 201 -17.77 13.92 -11.65
C ARG A 201 -17.30 14.36 -13.03
N THR A 202 -16.19 13.78 -13.46
CA THR A 202 -15.50 14.07 -14.72
C THR A 202 -15.59 12.95 -15.74
N LEU A 203 -16.00 11.75 -15.33
CA LEU A 203 -16.13 10.60 -16.22
C LEU A 203 -17.44 10.63 -17.03
N ASP A 204 -17.34 10.25 -18.30
CA ASP A 204 -18.50 10.02 -19.16
C ASP A 204 -19.14 8.66 -18.81
N LYS A 205 -20.14 8.70 -17.93
CA LYS A 205 -20.85 7.51 -17.46
C LYS A 205 -21.45 6.71 -18.62
N GLU A 206 -22.09 7.37 -19.58
CA GLU A 206 -22.85 6.72 -20.65
C GLU A 206 -21.92 5.96 -21.60
N ALA A 207 -20.72 6.50 -21.86
CA ALA A 207 -19.71 5.85 -22.68
C ALA A 207 -18.98 4.70 -21.98
N LEU A 208 -18.80 4.78 -20.66
CA LEU A 208 -17.94 3.86 -19.91
C LEU A 208 -18.70 2.69 -19.27
N GLU A 209 -19.95 2.89 -18.86
CA GLU A 209 -20.77 1.90 -18.17
C GLU A 209 -21.18 0.73 -19.07
N GLY A 210 -21.33 -0.46 -18.48
CA GLY A 210 -21.74 -1.68 -19.17
C GLY A 210 -20.73 -2.82 -19.05
N SER A 211 -21.17 -4.02 -19.44
CA SER A 211 -20.36 -5.25 -19.40
C SER A 211 -19.76 -5.57 -18.01
N GLY A 212 -20.47 -5.25 -16.92
CA GLY A 212 -19.97 -5.46 -15.55
C GLY A 212 -19.16 -4.29 -14.98
N VAL A 213 -19.04 -3.18 -15.70
CA VAL A 213 -18.48 -1.91 -15.21
C VAL A 213 -19.62 -0.93 -14.91
N PHE A 214 -19.56 -0.26 -13.76
CA PHE A 214 -20.55 0.72 -13.31
C PHE A 214 -19.85 2.01 -12.87
N ILE A 215 -20.38 3.16 -13.32
CA ILE A 215 -19.83 4.47 -12.98
C ILE A 215 -20.79 5.20 -12.05
N HIS A 216 -20.25 5.65 -10.92
CA HIS A 216 -21.00 6.27 -9.83
C HIS A 216 -20.51 7.69 -9.59
N PRO A 217 -21.15 8.71 -10.20
CA PRO A 217 -20.88 10.11 -9.87
C PRO A 217 -21.14 10.36 -8.38
N ASN A 218 -20.15 10.91 -7.68
CA ASN A 218 -20.15 11.06 -6.23
C ASN A 218 -19.66 12.47 -5.84
N PRO A 219 -20.13 13.07 -4.73
CA PRO A 219 -19.48 14.29 -4.21
C PRO A 219 -18.02 14.01 -3.81
N ASN A 220 -17.18 15.05 -3.77
CA ASN A 220 -15.82 14.91 -3.27
C ASN A 220 -15.80 14.81 -1.73
N VAL A 221 -15.89 13.57 -1.25
CA VAL A 221 -15.84 13.20 0.17
C VAL A 221 -14.53 12.51 0.56
N GLY A 222 -13.49 12.66 -0.28
CA GLY A 222 -12.19 12.04 -0.08
C GLY A 222 -12.20 10.53 -0.32
N GLY A 223 -11.06 9.90 -0.02
CA GLY A 223 -10.86 8.47 -0.20
C GLY A 223 -11.84 7.65 0.65
N ALA A 224 -11.97 7.97 1.94
CA ALA A 224 -12.81 7.18 2.84
C ALA A 224 -14.28 7.15 2.40
N GLY A 225 -14.83 8.30 2.00
CA GLY A 225 -16.20 8.40 1.52
C GLY A 225 -16.40 7.75 0.15
N GLY A 226 -15.42 7.84 -0.75
CA GLY A 226 -15.51 7.16 -2.04
C GLY A 226 -15.44 5.63 -1.92
N PHE A 227 -14.53 5.11 -1.09
CA PHE A 227 -14.46 3.68 -0.81
C PHE A 227 -15.72 3.18 -0.11
N THR A 228 -16.26 3.97 0.83
CA THR A 228 -17.52 3.64 1.50
C THR A 228 -18.70 3.62 0.53
N ARG A 229 -18.75 4.57 -0.43
CA ARG A 229 -19.72 4.53 -1.52
C ARG A 229 -19.59 3.22 -2.30
N GLY A 230 -18.38 2.84 -2.69
CA GLY A 230 -18.12 1.60 -3.42
C GLY A 230 -18.49 0.33 -2.64
N MET A 231 -18.29 0.33 -1.31
CA MET A 231 -18.79 -0.75 -0.44
C MET A 231 -20.31 -0.85 -0.48
N ILE A 232 -21.03 0.27 -0.38
CA ILE A 232 -22.51 0.30 -0.44
C ILE A 232 -23.00 -0.22 -1.79
N GLU A 233 -22.39 0.22 -2.90
CA GLU A 233 -22.76 -0.25 -4.24
C GLU A 233 -22.55 -1.76 -4.38
N ALA A 234 -21.43 -2.28 -3.90
CA ALA A 234 -21.15 -3.71 -3.89
C ALA A 234 -22.11 -4.52 -3.00
N MET A 235 -22.59 -3.96 -1.87
CA MET A 235 -23.61 -4.58 -1.03
C MET A 235 -24.99 -4.63 -1.73
N GLU A 236 -25.30 -3.58 -2.50
CA GLU A 236 -26.63 -3.36 -3.07
C GLU A 236 -26.80 -3.86 -4.49
N GLN A 237 -25.71 -4.22 -5.17
CA GLN A 237 -25.76 -4.82 -6.50
C GLN A 237 -26.70 -6.04 -6.57
N GLU A 238 -27.21 -6.32 -7.77
CA GLU A 238 -28.22 -7.37 -8.00
C GLU A 238 -27.74 -8.75 -7.55
N ARG A 239 -26.58 -9.19 -8.06
CA ARG A 239 -25.94 -10.43 -7.64
C ARG A 239 -25.07 -10.15 -6.42
N LYS A 240 -25.56 -10.52 -5.24
CA LYS A 240 -24.93 -10.16 -3.96
C LYS A 240 -23.44 -10.50 -3.93
N ALA A 241 -22.62 -9.46 -3.78
CA ALA A 241 -21.19 -9.63 -3.59
C ALA A 241 -20.92 -10.46 -2.35
N THR A 242 -19.92 -11.33 -2.42
CA THR A 242 -19.37 -12.05 -1.27
C THR A 242 -18.17 -11.30 -0.69
N HIS A 243 -17.47 -10.55 -1.55
CA HIS A 243 -16.28 -9.78 -1.21
C HIS A 243 -16.29 -8.44 -1.97
N VAL A 244 -15.74 -7.40 -1.35
CA VAL A 244 -15.39 -6.14 -2.00
C VAL A 244 -13.89 -5.92 -1.95
N LEU A 245 -13.27 -5.70 -3.11
CA LEU A 245 -11.87 -5.33 -3.26
C LEU A 245 -11.76 -3.82 -3.48
N LEU A 246 -11.17 -3.12 -2.52
CA LEU A 246 -10.87 -1.70 -2.62
C LEU A 246 -9.55 -1.48 -3.36
N MET A 247 -9.54 -0.51 -4.26
CA MET A 247 -8.35 -0.12 -5.04
C MET A 247 -8.27 1.40 -5.26
N ASP A 248 -7.09 1.99 -5.07
CA ASP A 248 -6.82 3.41 -5.36
C ASP A 248 -6.92 3.72 -6.86
N ASP A 249 -7.02 5.01 -7.23
CA ASP A 249 -7.14 5.45 -8.62
C ASP A 249 -5.80 5.67 -9.32
N ASP A 250 -4.72 6.02 -8.62
CA ASP A 250 -3.40 6.25 -9.19
C ASP A 250 -2.49 5.01 -9.19
N VAL A 251 -3.12 3.87 -9.50
CA VAL A 251 -2.47 2.56 -9.60
C VAL A 251 -2.50 2.00 -11.02
N GLN A 252 -1.51 1.18 -11.32
CA GLN A 252 -1.59 0.22 -12.42
C GLN A 252 -1.98 -1.16 -11.90
N ILE A 253 -2.99 -1.74 -12.53
CA ILE A 253 -3.57 -3.02 -12.13
C ILE A 253 -2.87 -4.17 -12.87
N SER A 254 -2.64 -5.27 -12.16
CA SER A 254 -2.38 -6.58 -12.78
C SER A 254 -3.70 -7.37 -12.89
N PRO A 255 -4.20 -7.68 -14.09
CA PRO A 255 -5.40 -8.52 -14.25
C PRO A 255 -5.24 -9.89 -13.60
N GLU A 256 -4.02 -10.43 -13.64
CA GLU A 256 -3.69 -11.70 -13.01
C GLU A 256 -3.80 -11.62 -11.47
N SER A 257 -3.52 -10.47 -10.84
CA SER A 257 -3.80 -10.28 -9.41
C SER A 257 -5.29 -10.47 -9.09
N LEU A 258 -6.19 -9.96 -9.94
CA LEU A 258 -7.64 -10.11 -9.75
C LEU A 258 -8.09 -11.58 -9.91
N LYS A 259 -7.56 -12.27 -10.93
CA LYS A 259 -7.80 -13.69 -11.18
C LYS A 259 -7.32 -14.55 -10.01
N ARG A 260 -6.09 -14.31 -9.53
CA ARG A 260 -5.52 -15.01 -8.36
C ARG A 260 -6.31 -14.76 -7.10
N THR A 261 -6.77 -13.53 -6.87
CA THR A 261 -7.64 -13.19 -5.75
C THR A 261 -8.93 -14.01 -5.80
N TYR A 262 -9.63 -14.03 -6.95
CA TYR A 262 -10.86 -14.83 -7.11
C TYR A 262 -10.62 -16.33 -6.88
N ASN A 263 -9.57 -16.90 -7.50
CA ASN A 263 -9.24 -18.33 -7.37
C ASN A 263 -8.88 -18.70 -5.93
N LEU A 264 -8.12 -17.84 -5.24
CA LEU A 264 -7.75 -18.06 -3.84
C LEU A 264 -8.97 -18.02 -2.92
N LEU A 265 -9.86 -17.03 -3.09
CA LEU A 265 -11.08 -16.89 -2.29
C LEU A 265 -12.04 -18.06 -2.52
N THR A 266 -12.13 -18.57 -3.74
CA THR A 266 -12.93 -19.76 -4.06
C THR A 266 -12.46 -21.00 -3.30
N LEU A 267 -11.18 -21.05 -2.93
CA LEU A 267 -10.53 -22.16 -2.25
C LEU A 267 -10.18 -21.88 -0.79
N VAL A 268 -10.53 -20.71 -0.25
CA VAL A 268 -10.11 -20.30 1.11
C VAL A 268 -10.67 -21.28 2.15
N ASN A 269 -9.83 -21.68 3.11
CA ASN A 269 -10.25 -22.58 4.17
C ASN A 269 -11.06 -21.84 5.25
N ASP A 270 -11.68 -22.62 6.15
CA ASP A 270 -12.53 -22.06 7.20
C ASP A 270 -11.78 -21.18 8.21
N GLU A 271 -10.47 -21.36 8.38
CA GLU A 271 -9.67 -20.52 9.29
C GLU A 271 -9.51 -19.08 8.77
N TYR A 272 -9.47 -18.93 7.44
CA TYR A 272 -9.17 -17.68 6.75
C TYR A 272 -10.36 -17.08 5.99
N VAL A 273 -11.56 -17.67 6.09
CA VAL A 273 -12.77 -17.17 5.39
C VAL A 273 -13.15 -15.72 5.77
N ASP A 274 -12.90 -15.31 7.02
CA ASP A 274 -13.14 -13.95 7.52
C ASP A 274 -11.87 -13.05 7.41
N ALA A 275 -10.80 -13.51 6.75
CA ALA A 275 -9.55 -12.75 6.64
C ALA A 275 -9.62 -11.68 5.53
N PHE A 276 -8.90 -10.58 5.74
CA PHE A 276 -8.69 -9.61 4.67
C PHE A 276 -7.56 -10.10 3.77
N LEU A 277 -7.72 -10.00 2.46
CA LEU A 277 -6.65 -10.26 1.51
C LEU A 277 -6.02 -8.94 1.08
N SER A 278 -4.72 -8.80 1.32
CA SER A 278 -3.96 -7.60 0.98
C SER A 278 -2.99 -7.89 -0.15
N GLY A 279 -3.08 -7.09 -1.21
CA GLY A 279 -2.14 -7.10 -2.32
C GLY A 279 -0.93 -6.25 -2.00
N ALA A 280 0.24 -6.68 -2.45
CA ALA A 280 1.46 -5.88 -2.30
C ALA A 280 1.37 -4.58 -3.11
N MET A 281 1.81 -3.48 -2.53
CA MET A 281 2.12 -2.25 -3.24
C MET A 281 3.55 -2.34 -3.75
N LEU A 282 3.70 -2.32 -5.07
CA LEU A 282 4.98 -2.14 -5.75
C LEU A 282 5.15 -0.66 -6.14
N SER A 283 6.38 -0.18 -6.23
CA SER A 283 6.64 1.19 -6.65
C SER A 283 6.32 1.38 -8.14
N TYR A 284 5.57 2.42 -8.48
CA TYR A 284 5.34 2.80 -9.87
C TYR A 284 6.61 3.28 -10.57
N GLU A 285 7.49 3.97 -9.84
CA GLU A 285 8.74 4.56 -10.34
C GLU A 285 9.84 3.52 -10.55
N LYS A 286 9.87 2.49 -9.70
CA LYS A 286 10.79 1.37 -9.78
C LYS A 286 10.00 0.06 -9.59
N GLN A 287 9.56 -0.53 -10.70
CA GLN A 287 8.49 -1.54 -10.70
C GLN A 287 8.86 -2.91 -10.13
N ASP A 288 10.15 -3.17 -9.92
CA ASP A 288 10.67 -4.33 -9.19
C ASP A 288 10.89 -4.06 -7.70
N GLU A 289 10.53 -2.88 -7.17
CA GLU A 289 10.62 -2.58 -5.74
C GLU A 289 9.30 -2.89 -5.03
N PHE A 290 9.34 -3.85 -4.11
CA PHE A 290 8.29 -4.09 -3.13
C PHE A 290 8.35 -3.00 -2.05
N TYR A 291 7.23 -2.32 -1.82
CA TYR A 291 7.11 -1.31 -0.78
C TYR A 291 6.48 -1.87 0.50
N GLU A 292 5.26 -2.40 0.40
CA GLU A 292 4.47 -2.86 1.55
C GLU A 292 3.34 -3.82 1.13
N ASP A 293 3.01 -4.81 1.97
CA ASP A 293 1.78 -5.62 1.83
C ASP A 293 0.84 -5.45 3.02
N ILE A 294 1.39 -5.25 4.22
CA ILE A 294 0.64 -5.00 5.46
C ILE A 294 1.35 -3.93 6.27
N GLY A 295 0.56 -2.97 6.76
CA GLY A 295 0.99 -1.93 7.68
C GLY A 295 0.76 -2.32 9.12
N TYR A 296 1.41 -1.62 10.03
CA TYR A 296 1.08 -1.67 11.46
C TYR A 296 1.35 -0.35 12.15
N VAL A 297 0.60 -0.11 13.23
CA VAL A 297 0.80 1.06 14.10
C VAL A 297 1.69 0.67 15.28
N ARG A 298 2.81 1.39 15.44
CA ARG A 298 3.74 1.19 16.56
C ARG A 298 3.14 1.74 17.85
N HIS A 299 3.59 1.22 18.99
CA HIS A 299 3.12 1.63 20.33
C HIS A 299 3.27 3.15 20.61
N TYR A 300 4.14 3.85 19.88
CA TYR A 300 4.32 5.30 19.98
C TYR A 300 3.61 6.09 18.86
N GLY A 301 2.61 5.50 18.20
CA GLY A 301 1.69 6.21 17.30
C GLY A 301 2.20 6.47 15.88
N VAL A 302 3.26 5.77 15.45
CA VAL A 302 3.85 5.88 14.11
C VAL A 302 3.44 4.68 13.26
N TYR A 303 2.98 4.97 12.04
CA TYR A 303 2.60 3.99 11.02
C TYR A 303 3.84 3.49 10.28
N GLY A 304 3.79 2.26 9.78
CA GLY A 304 4.82 1.76 8.86
C GLY A 304 4.63 0.29 8.51
N PRO A 305 5.48 -0.22 7.60
CA PRO A 305 5.26 -1.53 7.01
C PRO A 305 5.69 -2.65 7.97
N VAL A 306 4.99 -3.78 7.89
CA VAL A 306 5.36 -5.00 8.62
C VAL A 306 6.62 -5.62 8.05
N LYS A 307 6.70 -5.72 6.72
CA LYS A 307 7.88 -6.21 5.98
C LYS A 307 8.66 -5.00 5.44
N ASN A 308 9.98 -5.08 5.47
CA ASN A 308 10.82 -4.04 4.85
C ASN A 308 10.71 -4.12 3.32
N HIS A 309 11.10 -3.04 2.64
CA HIS A 309 11.21 -3.00 1.18
C HIS A 309 12.07 -4.16 0.67
N ALA A 310 11.82 -4.59 -0.56
CA ALA A 310 12.52 -5.72 -1.17
C ALA A 310 12.72 -5.50 -2.67
N ASP A 311 13.77 -6.10 -3.23
CA ASP A 311 14.05 -6.10 -4.67
C ASP A 311 13.55 -7.41 -5.28
N LEU A 312 12.48 -7.32 -6.07
CA LEU A 312 11.79 -8.46 -6.65
C LEU A 312 12.53 -9.08 -7.84
N SER A 313 13.63 -8.49 -8.32
CA SER A 313 14.55 -9.18 -9.24
C SER A 313 15.32 -10.31 -8.52
N ARG A 314 15.41 -10.25 -7.18
CA ARG A 314 16.20 -11.17 -6.36
C ARG A 314 15.32 -12.27 -5.77
N LEU A 315 15.66 -13.52 -6.09
CA LEU A 315 14.93 -14.70 -5.60
C LEU A 315 14.95 -14.81 -4.06
N GLU A 316 16.05 -14.38 -3.41
CA GLU A 316 16.14 -14.33 -1.96
C GLU A 316 15.07 -13.44 -1.31
N ASP A 317 14.76 -12.31 -1.92
CA ASP A 317 13.75 -11.38 -1.43
C ASP A 317 12.34 -11.93 -1.68
N ILE A 318 12.09 -12.53 -2.84
CA ILE A 318 10.82 -13.23 -3.14
C ILE A 318 10.55 -14.35 -2.10
N VAL A 319 11.55 -15.19 -1.80
CA VAL A 319 11.42 -16.27 -0.81
C VAL A 319 11.28 -15.72 0.61
N ARG A 320 11.98 -14.63 0.94
CA ARG A 320 11.85 -13.95 2.23
C ARG A 320 10.44 -13.38 2.44
N LEU A 321 9.87 -12.69 1.45
CA LEU A 321 8.50 -12.18 1.51
C LEU A 321 7.46 -13.27 1.75
N GLU A 322 7.77 -14.49 1.31
CA GLU A 322 6.88 -15.65 1.44
C GLU A 322 6.99 -16.41 2.75
N THR A 323 8.15 -16.35 3.39
CA THR A 323 8.40 -17.10 4.64
C THR A 323 8.34 -16.23 5.89
N VAL A 324 8.55 -14.91 5.79
CA VAL A 324 8.47 -14.00 6.93
C VAL A 324 7.06 -13.95 7.51
N GLN A 325 6.95 -14.27 8.81
CA GLN A 325 5.73 -14.15 9.59
C GLN A 325 5.90 -13.14 10.71
N SER A 326 4.93 -12.23 10.84
CA SER A 326 4.93 -11.22 11.88
C SER A 326 3.84 -11.49 12.90
N LYS A 327 4.24 -11.54 14.18
CA LYS A 327 3.35 -11.56 15.34
C LYS A 327 2.95 -10.15 15.82
N ARG A 328 3.31 -9.09 15.07
CA ARG A 328 2.95 -7.72 15.44
C ARG A 328 1.42 -7.60 15.51
N GLY A 329 0.93 -6.94 16.56
CA GLY A 329 -0.44 -6.45 16.64
C GLY A 329 -0.62 -5.18 15.81
N ASN A 330 -1.81 -4.57 15.89
CA ASN A 330 -2.10 -3.28 15.28
C ASN A 330 -1.90 -3.23 13.76
N LYS A 331 -2.10 -4.39 13.09
CA LYS A 331 -1.94 -4.55 11.64
C LYS A 331 -3.16 -4.03 10.88
N TYR A 332 -2.92 -3.60 9.65
CA TYR A 332 -3.95 -3.21 8.68
C TYR A 332 -3.45 -3.44 7.24
N ALA A 333 -4.39 -3.46 6.31
CA ALA A 333 -4.12 -3.52 4.87
C ALA A 333 -4.51 -2.18 4.25
N GLY A 334 -3.60 -1.60 3.47
CA GLY A 334 -3.89 -0.36 2.75
C GLY A 334 -4.90 -0.59 1.63
N TRP A 335 -5.73 0.41 1.36
CA TRP A 335 -6.82 0.31 0.39
C TRP A 335 -6.41 0.49 -1.07
N TRP A 336 -5.10 0.50 -1.35
CA TRP A 336 -4.57 0.33 -2.71
C TRP A 336 -4.94 -1.03 -3.32
N TYR A 337 -5.02 -2.08 -2.48
CA TYR A 337 -5.50 -3.42 -2.84
C TYR A 337 -5.89 -4.19 -1.57
N CYS A 338 -7.13 -4.03 -1.12
CA CYS A 338 -7.64 -4.70 0.07
C CYS A 338 -9.00 -5.35 -0.21
N CYS A 339 -9.02 -6.68 -0.21
CA CYS A 339 -10.25 -7.46 -0.39
C CYS A 339 -10.83 -7.85 0.97
N ILE A 340 -12.09 -7.47 1.16
CA ILE A 340 -12.84 -7.52 2.41
C ILE A 340 -14.06 -8.42 2.21
N PRO A 341 -14.24 -9.48 3.01
CA PRO A 341 -15.47 -10.27 2.99
C PRO A 341 -16.67 -9.42 3.40
N MET A 342 -17.80 -9.52 2.68
CA MET A 342 -19.02 -8.76 3.01
C MET A 342 -19.54 -9.02 4.42
N ALA A 343 -19.33 -10.25 4.92
CA ALA A 343 -19.61 -10.60 6.32
C ALA A 343 -18.89 -9.70 7.35
N SER A 344 -17.74 -9.12 6.99
CA SER A 344 -17.05 -8.14 7.84
C SER A 344 -17.80 -6.81 7.90
N ILE A 345 -18.33 -6.36 6.77
CA ILE A 345 -19.13 -5.12 6.70
C ILE A 345 -20.44 -5.32 7.47
N ASP A 346 -21.13 -6.44 7.27
CA ASP A 346 -22.35 -6.77 8.00
C ASP A 346 -22.14 -6.82 9.53
N ARG A 347 -20.99 -7.37 9.97
CA ARG A 347 -20.68 -7.55 11.40
C ARG A 347 -20.21 -6.27 12.06
N TYR A 348 -19.40 -5.46 11.38
CA TYR A 348 -18.69 -4.35 12.00
C TYR A 348 -19.15 -2.97 11.54
N GLY A 349 -19.95 -2.89 10.47
CA GLY A 349 -20.38 -1.64 9.84
C GLY A 349 -19.34 -1.07 8.87
N LEU A 350 -19.68 0.07 8.28
CA LEU A 350 -18.86 0.80 7.32
C LEU A 350 -17.68 1.54 8.00
N PRO A 351 -16.72 2.09 7.21
CA PRO A 351 -15.65 2.92 7.72
C PRO A 351 -16.14 4.17 8.47
N LEU A 352 -15.25 4.77 9.28
CA LEU A 352 -15.52 6.09 9.88
C LEU A 352 -15.53 7.18 8.79
N PRO A 353 -16.35 8.24 8.93
CA PRO A 353 -16.42 9.35 7.98
C PRO A 353 -15.24 10.31 8.13
N LEU A 354 -14.06 9.78 7.85
CA LEU A 354 -12.85 10.55 7.65
C LEU A 354 -12.83 11.07 6.21
N PHE A 355 -11.88 11.96 5.88
CA PHE A 355 -11.72 12.44 4.51
C PHE A 355 -10.67 11.59 3.76
N ILE A 356 -9.42 11.61 4.23
CA ILE A 356 -8.35 10.70 3.81
C ILE A 356 -7.45 10.37 5.02
N ARG A 357 -6.61 9.33 4.90
CA ARG A 357 -5.62 8.86 5.89
C ARG A 357 -6.21 8.18 7.13
N GLY A 358 -5.77 6.97 7.39
CA GLY A 358 -6.02 6.24 8.64
C GLY A 358 -7.39 5.55 8.71
N ASP A 359 -8.22 5.74 7.68
CA ASP A 359 -9.43 5.00 7.38
C ASP A 359 -9.14 3.51 7.14
N ASP A 360 -8.15 3.21 6.31
CA ASP A 360 -7.63 1.86 6.07
C ASP A 360 -7.13 1.18 7.35
N ALA A 361 -6.38 1.94 8.16
CA ALA A 361 -5.80 1.45 9.40
C ALA A 361 -6.86 1.20 10.48
N GLU A 362 -7.80 2.13 10.63
CA GLU A 362 -8.95 1.98 11.52
C GLU A 362 -9.75 0.74 11.14
N TYR A 363 -10.15 0.64 9.87
CA TYR A 363 -11.01 -0.44 9.40
C TYR A 363 -10.32 -1.80 9.48
N GLY A 364 -9.07 -1.87 9.01
CA GLY A 364 -8.27 -3.09 9.06
C GLY A 364 -8.08 -3.59 10.49
N ASN A 365 -7.83 -2.70 11.44
CA ASN A 365 -7.66 -3.10 12.84
C ASN A 365 -8.97 -3.46 13.53
N ARG A 366 -10.04 -2.72 13.27
CA ARG A 366 -11.36 -2.97 13.86
C ARG A 366 -11.97 -4.27 13.34
N CYS A 367 -11.87 -4.51 12.04
CA CYS A 367 -12.69 -5.51 11.34
C CYS A 367 -11.93 -6.82 11.07
N SER A 368 -10.60 -6.84 11.09
CA SER A 368 -9.83 -8.03 10.73
C SER A 368 -8.84 -8.47 11.81
N ARG A 369 -8.82 -9.79 12.06
CA ARG A 369 -7.83 -10.46 12.93
C ARG A 369 -6.71 -11.13 12.13
N ARG A 370 -6.97 -11.46 10.87
CA ARG A 370 -6.07 -12.23 10.00
C ARG A 370 -5.97 -11.57 8.64
N PHE A 371 -4.77 -11.60 8.09
CA PHE A 371 -4.49 -11.07 6.76
C PHE A 371 -3.88 -12.18 5.91
N ILE A 372 -4.35 -12.28 4.68
CA ILE A 372 -3.79 -13.09 3.61
C ILE A 372 -2.90 -12.17 2.77
N THR A 373 -1.63 -12.53 2.60
CA THR A 373 -0.73 -11.91 1.61
C THR A 373 0.10 -12.98 0.94
N LEU A 374 0.38 -12.85 -0.35
CA LEU A 374 1.18 -13.79 -1.13
C LEU A 374 1.80 -13.10 -2.34
N ASN A 375 2.92 -13.65 -2.81
CA ASN A 375 3.59 -13.18 -4.02
C ASN A 375 2.65 -13.25 -5.24
N GLY A 376 2.84 -12.32 -6.17
CA GLY A 376 2.08 -12.24 -7.41
C GLY A 376 0.64 -11.74 -7.29
N ILE A 377 0.19 -11.31 -6.10
CA ILE A 377 -0.98 -10.44 -5.94
C ILE A 377 -0.50 -9.06 -5.52
N CYS A 378 -0.59 -8.11 -6.45
CA CYS A 378 -0.08 -6.75 -6.28
C CYS A 378 -0.72 -5.74 -7.22
N ILE A 379 -0.39 -4.48 -6.97
CA ILE A 379 -0.55 -3.32 -7.85
C ILE A 379 0.76 -2.52 -7.88
N TRP A 380 0.90 -1.61 -8.84
CA TRP A 380 1.94 -0.57 -8.82
C TRP A 380 1.33 0.78 -8.49
N HIS A 381 1.86 1.45 -7.47
CA HIS A 381 1.34 2.71 -6.94
C HIS A 381 2.42 3.78 -6.95
N LEU A 382 2.04 5.03 -7.23
CA LEU A 382 2.95 6.18 -7.04
C LEU A 382 3.42 6.23 -5.58
N THR A 383 4.73 6.14 -5.34
CA THR A 383 5.21 6.01 -3.97
C THR A 383 4.98 7.30 -3.17
N LEU A 384 4.46 7.14 -1.96
CA LEU A 384 4.22 8.25 -1.03
C LEU A 384 5.53 8.83 -0.46
N ALA A 385 6.65 8.10 -0.61
CA ALA A 385 7.96 8.43 -0.04
C ALA A 385 8.53 9.79 -0.48
N TYR A 386 8.02 10.38 -1.56
CA TYR A 386 8.53 11.64 -2.11
C TYR A 386 7.70 12.88 -1.77
N LYS A 387 6.63 12.76 -0.96
CA LYS A 387 5.62 13.84 -0.86
C LYS A 387 5.17 14.13 0.58
N PHE A 388 6.11 14.42 1.50
CA PHE A 388 5.74 14.99 2.80
C PHE A 388 4.90 16.26 2.61
N ARG A 389 3.71 16.27 3.20
CA ARG A 389 2.79 17.41 3.21
C ARG A 389 2.25 17.58 4.62
N ALA A 390 2.58 18.70 5.26
CA ALA A 390 2.18 18.98 6.64
C ALA A 390 0.64 18.91 6.83
N ALA A 391 -0.15 19.36 5.86
CA ALA A 391 -1.62 19.28 5.92
C ALA A 391 -2.15 17.83 6.06
N PHE A 392 -1.38 16.82 5.67
CA PHE A 392 -1.74 15.42 5.83
C PHE A 392 -1.09 14.82 7.07
N GLU A 393 0.24 14.95 7.17
CA GLU A 393 1.04 14.29 8.20
C GLU A 393 0.95 14.95 9.58
N ARG A 394 0.56 16.23 9.63
CA ARG A 394 0.41 17.00 10.87
C ARG A 394 -1.01 17.33 11.22
N TYR A 395 -1.91 17.37 10.25
CA TYR A 395 -3.32 17.59 10.55
C TYR A 395 -4.13 16.28 10.51
N GLN A 396 -4.22 15.61 9.35
CA GLN A 396 -5.12 14.46 9.20
C GLN A 396 -4.69 13.25 10.00
N VAL A 397 -3.43 12.82 9.90
CA VAL A 397 -2.93 11.61 10.59
C VAL A 397 -3.17 11.68 12.11
N PRO A 398 -2.70 12.70 12.86
CA PRO A 398 -2.92 12.73 14.31
C PRO A 398 -4.39 12.90 14.69
N ARG A 399 -5.15 13.75 13.98
CA ARG A 399 -6.60 13.92 14.23
C ARG A 399 -7.34 12.60 14.05
N ASN A 400 -7.16 11.96 12.91
CA ASN A 400 -7.88 10.74 12.54
C ASN A 400 -7.46 9.57 13.44
N SER A 401 -6.19 9.48 13.83
CA SER A 401 -5.71 8.47 14.78
C SER A 401 -6.41 8.57 16.14
N LEU A 402 -6.56 9.79 16.66
CA LEU A 402 -7.27 10.04 17.92
C LEU A 402 -8.77 9.76 17.80
N ILE A 403 -9.39 10.17 16.68
CA ILE A 403 -10.79 9.85 16.37
C ILE A 403 -11.01 8.33 16.34
N ALA A 404 -10.17 7.60 15.61
CA ALA A 404 -10.25 6.16 15.48
C ALA A 404 -10.12 5.46 16.84
N GLN A 405 -9.09 5.80 17.62
CA GLN A 405 -8.87 5.27 18.97
C GLN A 405 -10.05 5.54 19.90
N ALA A 406 -10.60 6.76 19.89
CA ALA A 406 -11.72 7.16 20.74
C ALA A 406 -13.04 6.49 20.33
N THR A 407 -13.32 6.41 19.02
CA THR A 407 -14.60 5.94 18.48
C THR A 407 -14.74 4.43 18.56
N THR A 408 -13.71 3.68 18.15
CA THR A 408 -13.83 2.22 17.97
C THR A 408 -13.09 1.40 19.01
N GLY A 409 -12.31 2.05 19.88
CA GLY A 409 -11.60 1.38 20.96
C GLY A 409 -10.42 0.55 20.47
N ILE A 410 -10.00 0.73 19.21
CA ILE A 410 -8.75 0.17 18.69
C ILE A 410 -7.53 0.86 19.31
N TYR A 411 -6.36 0.26 19.14
CA TYR A 411 -5.07 0.88 19.49
C TYR A 411 -4.96 1.39 20.96
N GLN A 412 -5.62 0.76 21.94
CA GLN A 412 -5.59 1.23 23.33
C GLN A 412 -4.18 1.17 23.97
N ASP A 413 -3.28 0.39 23.38
CA ASP A 413 -1.87 0.28 23.75
C ASP A 413 -0.95 1.27 23.00
N VAL A 414 -1.52 2.15 22.17
CA VAL A 414 -0.79 3.12 21.35
C VAL A 414 -0.93 4.53 21.92
N ASP A 415 0.20 5.23 22.05
CA ASP A 415 0.27 6.61 22.52
C ASP A 415 0.35 7.61 21.34
N PHE A 416 -0.79 7.91 20.73
CA PHE A 416 -0.88 8.91 19.66
C PHE A 416 -0.60 10.34 20.16
N ILE A 417 -0.88 10.62 21.44
CA ILE A 417 -0.59 11.92 22.05
C ILE A 417 0.92 12.14 22.16
N ARG A 418 1.70 11.09 22.45
CA ARG A 418 3.16 11.15 22.35
C ARG A 418 3.62 11.46 20.94
N ASN A 419 3.10 10.79 19.91
CA ASN A 419 3.45 11.11 18.52
C ASN A 419 3.16 12.57 18.18
N PHE A 420 1.98 13.07 18.55
CA PHE A 420 1.61 14.48 18.41
C PHE A 420 2.62 15.42 19.10
N LYS A 421 2.98 15.13 20.36
CA LYS A 421 3.98 15.91 21.12
C LYS A 421 5.34 15.89 20.44
N ASP A 422 5.78 14.72 19.96
CA ASP A 422 7.06 14.54 19.29
C ASP A 422 7.11 15.32 17.96
N ASN A 423 6.03 15.28 17.17
CA ASN A 423 5.89 16.05 15.93
C ASN A 423 5.92 17.56 16.17
N VAL A 424 5.12 18.08 17.13
CA VAL A 424 5.14 19.51 17.49
C VAL A 424 6.53 19.93 17.97
N GLN A 425 7.20 19.11 18.77
CA GLN A 425 8.56 19.40 19.22
C GLN A 425 9.58 19.38 18.08
N LEU A 426 9.46 18.46 17.12
CA LEU A 426 10.30 18.40 15.94
C LEU A 426 10.14 19.68 15.12
N ASP A 427 8.90 20.01 14.75
CA ASP A 427 8.58 21.14 13.87
C ASP A 427 8.96 22.49 14.51
N LEU A 428 8.79 22.65 15.83
CA LEU A 428 9.29 23.83 16.55
C LEU A 428 10.82 23.95 16.50
N LYS A 429 11.55 22.82 16.54
CA LYS A 429 13.02 22.80 16.53
C LYS A 429 13.60 23.00 15.12
N THR A 430 12.84 22.62 14.09
CA THR A 430 13.20 22.76 12.67
C THR A 430 12.56 23.99 12.01
N PHE A 431 11.95 24.88 12.81
CA PHE A 431 11.35 26.15 12.39
C PHE A 431 10.16 26.01 11.43
N ASN A 432 9.50 24.85 11.40
CA ASN A 432 8.28 24.63 10.63
C ASN A 432 7.03 25.06 11.42
N TYR A 433 6.87 26.37 11.63
CA TYR A 433 5.79 26.91 12.46
C TYR A 433 4.39 26.66 11.87
N ASP A 434 4.28 26.59 10.54
CA ASP A 434 3.02 26.31 9.85
C ASP A 434 2.56 24.86 10.10
N ALA A 435 3.49 23.90 10.08
CA ALA A 435 3.23 22.51 10.50
C ALA A 435 2.82 22.38 11.99
N VAL A 436 3.40 23.21 12.87
CA VAL A 436 2.96 23.28 14.26
C VAL A 436 1.51 23.76 14.33
N GLU A 437 1.15 24.81 13.62
CA GLU A 437 -0.22 25.33 13.62
C GLU A 437 -1.24 24.30 13.13
N LEU A 438 -0.88 23.55 12.09
CA LEU A 438 -1.68 22.42 11.58
C LEU A 438 -1.86 21.32 12.63
N SER A 439 -0.80 20.97 13.37
CA SER A 439 -0.88 20.00 14.46
C SER A 439 -1.84 20.46 15.56
N LEU A 440 -1.74 21.72 15.97
CA LEU A 440 -2.60 22.29 17.02
C LEU A 440 -4.06 22.33 16.58
N GLN A 441 -4.31 22.72 15.32
CA GLN A 441 -5.67 22.67 14.78
C GLN A 441 -6.23 21.24 14.75
N ALA A 442 -5.41 20.22 14.49
CA ALA A 442 -5.85 18.83 14.50
C ALA A 442 -6.35 18.34 15.87
N ILE A 443 -5.63 18.66 16.96
CA ILE A 443 -6.08 18.27 18.30
C ILE A 443 -7.32 19.07 18.71
N GLU A 444 -7.40 20.36 18.34
CA GLU A 444 -8.57 21.19 18.59
C GLU A 444 -9.81 20.68 17.86
N ASP A 445 -9.69 20.31 16.59
CA ASP A 445 -10.79 19.77 15.78
C ASP A 445 -11.21 18.39 16.28
N PHE A 446 -10.28 17.55 16.75
CA PHE A 446 -10.62 16.31 17.44
C PHE A 446 -11.43 16.59 18.72
N MET A 447 -11.05 17.57 19.53
CA MET A 447 -11.73 17.94 20.77
C MET A 447 -13.15 18.50 20.55
N LYS A 448 -13.53 18.90 19.33
CA LYS A 448 -14.91 19.31 18.99
C LYS A 448 -15.91 18.13 19.03
N GLY A 449 -15.42 16.89 19.01
CA GLY A 449 -16.26 15.69 19.10
C GLY A 449 -16.82 15.23 17.74
N PRO A 450 -17.66 14.17 17.74
CA PRO A 450 -18.11 13.50 16.53
C PRO A 450 -18.95 14.40 15.60
N ASP A 451 -19.66 15.39 16.13
CA ASP A 451 -20.47 16.30 15.28
C ASP A 451 -19.63 17.10 14.29
N PHE A 452 -18.35 17.34 14.60
CA PHE A 452 -17.42 17.97 13.67
C PHE A 452 -17.23 17.12 12.41
N ILE A 453 -16.93 15.82 12.55
CA ILE A 453 -16.69 14.96 11.37
C ILE A 453 -17.97 14.65 10.59
N LYS A 454 -19.15 14.71 11.24
CA LYS A 454 -20.44 14.55 10.55
C LYS A 454 -20.76 15.70 9.60
N GLN A 455 -20.25 16.91 9.89
CA GLN A 455 -20.65 18.14 9.21
C GLN A 455 -19.52 18.79 8.41
N ALA A 456 -18.26 18.39 8.64
CA ALA A 456 -17.11 19.02 8.00
C ALA A 456 -17.11 18.79 6.48
N ASP A 457 -17.03 19.87 5.71
CA ASP A 457 -16.63 19.80 4.31
C ASP A 457 -15.12 19.52 4.23
N GLY A 458 -14.78 18.23 4.11
CA GLY A 458 -13.40 17.78 4.03
C GLY A 458 -12.64 18.38 2.84
N SER A 459 -13.30 18.57 1.69
CA SER A 459 -12.67 19.12 0.49
C SER A 459 -12.26 20.58 0.71
N ALA A 460 -13.19 21.41 1.19
CA ALA A 460 -12.91 22.80 1.53
C ALA A 460 -11.85 22.91 2.63
N LEU A 461 -11.95 22.10 3.67
CA LEU A 461 -11.00 22.08 4.77
C LEU A 461 -9.58 21.75 4.31
N ILE A 462 -9.39 20.70 3.50
CA ILE A 462 -8.06 20.34 2.98
C ILE A 462 -7.52 21.42 2.04
N LYS A 463 -8.37 22.03 1.21
CA LYS A 463 -7.96 23.14 0.34
C LYS A 463 -7.42 24.33 1.15
N GLU A 464 -8.01 24.62 2.31
CA GLU A 464 -7.50 25.67 3.20
C GLU A 464 -6.19 25.26 3.90
N LEU A 465 -6.12 24.03 4.45
CA LEU A 465 -4.95 23.55 5.17
C LEU A 465 -3.70 23.41 4.28
N THR A 466 -3.88 23.02 3.02
CA THR A 466 -2.77 22.85 2.07
C THR A 466 -2.08 24.16 1.70
N LYS A 467 -2.70 25.33 1.93
CA LYS A 467 -2.04 26.65 1.82
C LYS A 467 -0.88 26.82 2.79
N LYS A 468 -0.86 26.04 3.88
CA LYS A 468 0.19 26.02 4.91
C LYS A 468 1.27 24.96 4.66
N ASN A 469 1.16 24.18 3.59
CA ASN A 469 2.27 23.32 3.19
C ASN A 469 3.46 24.19 2.77
N ASP A 470 4.66 23.72 3.07
CA ASP A 470 5.87 24.36 2.57
C ASP A 470 5.88 24.36 1.04
N LYS A 471 6.47 25.42 0.48
CA LYS A 471 6.74 25.54 -0.95
C LYS A 471 8.23 25.36 -1.14
N LEU A 472 8.61 24.14 -1.54
CA LEU A 472 9.99 23.86 -1.91
C LEU A 472 10.36 24.66 -3.17
N LEU A 473 11.62 25.08 -3.24
CA LEU A 473 12.19 25.70 -4.43
C LEU A 473 13.27 24.78 -4.98
N PRO A 474 13.43 24.70 -6.32
CA PRO A 474 14.64 24.16 -6.92
C PRO A 474 15.88 24.79 -6.28
N ILE A 475 16.92 23.98 -6.05
CA ILE A 475 18.06 24.43 -5.26
C ILE A 475 18.80 25.62 -5.87
N ASP A 476 18.79 25.74 -7.20
CA ASP A 476 19.35 26.85 -7.97
C ASP A 476 18.53 28.15 -7.86
N GLN A 477 17.31 28.09 -7.30
CA GLN A 477 16.46 29.24 -7.00
C GLN A 477 16.56 29.68 -5.54
N ILE A 478 17.31 28.96 -4.71
CA ILE A 478 17.68 29.43 -3.36
C ILE A 478 18.75 30.51 -3.52
N ASP A 479 18.76 31.48 -2.61
CA ASP A 479 19.77 32.54 -2.56
C ASP A 479 21.19 31.95 -2.65
N GLU A 480 21.96 32.40 -3.64
CA GLU A 480 23.31 31.93 -3.93
C GLU A 480 24.22 32.04 -2.70
N TYR A 481 24.09 33.10 -1.90
CA TYR A 481 24.87 33.26 -0.67
C TYR A 481 24.54 32.18 0.38
N VAL A 482 23.31 31.65 0.41
CA VAL A 482 22.94 30.55 1.30
C VAL A 482 23.58 29.25 0.81
N ILE A 483 23.50 28.98 -0.49
CA ILE A 483 24.05 27.76 -1.09
C ILE A 483 25.58 27.73 -0.97
N ASP A 484 26.26 28.83 -1.29
CA ASP A 484 27.73 28.93 -1.20
C ASP A 484 28.24 28.85 0.25
N SER A 485 27.37 29.07 1.25
CA SER A 485 27.72 29.01 2.67
C SER A 485 27.67 27.59 3.26
N VAL A 486 27.20 26.61 2.50
CA VAL A 486 27.00 25.23 2.99
C VAL A 486 27.62 24.20 2.06
N GLU A 487 28.31 23.22 2.65
CA GLU A 487 28.67 21.99 1.95
C GLU A 487 27.67 20.91 2.36
N PHE A 488 27.00 20.30 1.38
CA PHE A 488 26.09 19.19 1.66
C PHE A 488 26.15 18.12 0.58
N ASP A 489 26.05 16.88 1.04
CA ASP A 489 25.84 15.70 0.20
C ASP A 489 24.54 15.03 0.68
N PRO A 490 23.52 14.92 -0.19
CA PRO A 490 22.25 14.27 0.14
C PRO A 490 22.40 12.87 0.77
N GLN A 491 23.47 12.13 0.43
CA GLN A 491 23.73 10.79 0.95
C GLN A 491 24.03 10.79 2.46
N PHE A 492 24.56 11.90 2.98
CA PHE A 492 24.99 12.02 4.38
C PHE A 492 24.02 12.82 5.26
N LEU A 493 22.82 13.17 4.76
CA LEU A 493 21.81 13.88 5.55
C LEU A 493 21.29 13.04 6.74
N TYR A 494 21.23 11.72 6.57
CA TYR A 494 20.60 10.77 7.51
C TYR A 494 21.60 10.01 8.39
N GLN A 495 22.48 10.73 9.09
CA GLN A 495 23.49 10.12 9.97
C GLN A 495 23.02 9.90 11.43
N PRO A 496 23.43 8.81 12.10
CA PRO A 496 23.13 8.59 13.51
C PRO A 496 23.50 9.79 14.40
N GLN A 497 22.51 10.27 15.17
CA GLN A 497 22.64 11.48 15.99
C GLN A 497 22.91 11.13 17.46
N ASN A 498 24.18 11.00 17.83
CA ASN A 498 24.57 10.72 19.22
C ASN A 498 24.53 11.99 20.08
N ARG A 499 23.95 11.90 21.28
CA ARG A 499 23.85 13.03 22.21
C ARG A 499 24.12 12.61 23.64
N THR A 500 24.85 13.45 24.36
CA THR A 500 24.99 13.32 25.82
C THR A 500 23.67 13.68 26.52
N PHE A 501 23.53 13.26 27.78
CA PHE A 501 22.36 13.62 28.60
C PHE A 501 22.15 15.14 28.67
N PHE A 502 23.22 15.91 28.91
CA PHE A 502 23.16 17.38 28.96
C PHE A 502 22.71 18.01 27.65
N GLN A 503 23.17 17.47 26.53
CA GLN A 503 22.76 17.91 25.20
C GLN A 503 21.27 17.65 24.95
N ARG A 504 20.76 16.47 25.32
CA ARG A 504 19.32 16.15 25.23
C ARG A 504 18.48 17.10 26.08
N ALA A 505 18.91 17.35 27.32
CA ALA A 505 18.25 18.28 28.22
C ALA A 505 18.24 19.72 27.66
N PHE A 506 19.37 20.19 27.14
CA PHE A 506 19.49 21.49 26.50
C PHE A 506 18.54 21.61 25.30
N ASP A 507 18.57 20.64 24.37
CA ASP A 507 17.74 20.66 23.16
C ASP A 507 16.23 20.68 23.50
N TYR A 508 15.83 19.95 24.53
CA TYR A 508 14.44 19.87 25.00
C TYR A 508 13.99 21.15 25.73
N LEU A 509 14.76 21.62 26.71
CA LEU A 509 14.39 22.78 27.53
C LEU A 509 14.40 24.09 26.75
N THR A 510 15.36 24.22 25.83
CA THR A 510 15.52 25.43 25.01
C THR A 510 14.69 25.41 23.73
N VAL A 511 14.21 24.22 23.31
CA VAL A 511 13.53 23.99 22.02
C VAL A 511 14.38 24.52 20.87
N ASN A 512 15.58 23.97 20.71
CA ASN A 512 16.61 24.46 19.79
C ASN A 512 16.92 25.96 19.93
N GLY A 513 17.12 26.43 21.17
CA GLY A 513 17.54 27.83 21.42
C GLY A 513 16.43 28.88 21.38
N HIS A 514 15.17 28.54 21.16
CA HIS A 514 14.06 29.49 21.26
C HIS A 514 13.86 30.05 22.67
N ARG A 515 14.03 29.21 23.68
CA ARG A 515 13.82 29.54 25.09
C ARG A 515 15.16 29.65 25.81
N PHE A 516 15.27 30.68 26.66
CA PHE A 516 16.34 30.82 27.66
C PHE A 516 17.77 30.92 27.11
N VAL A 517 17.98 30.95 25.80
CA VAL A 517 19.30 31.07 25.17
C VAL A 517 19.50 32.52 24.69
N PRO A 518 20.40 33.31 25.30
CA PRO A 518 20.87 34.59 24.77
C PRO A 518 21.37 34.53 23.33
N LYS A 519 21.23 35.65 22.58
CA LYS A 519 21.62 35.73 21.17
C LYS A 519 23.08 35.37 20.91
N PHE A 520 24.00 35.74 21.80
CA PHE A 520 25.45 35.45 21.64
C PHE A 520 25.78 33.95 21.70
N MET A 521 24.88 33.11 22.24
CA MET A 521 25.05 31.65 22.20
C MET A 521 24.42 31.03 20.95
N LEU A 522 23.65 31.78 20.15
CA LEU A 522 23.12 31.27 18.90
C LEU A 522 24.19 31.35 17.80
N LYS A 523 24.08 30.46 16.82
CA LYS A 523 24.96 30.42 15.66
C LYS A 523 24.20 30.99 14.47
N ASP A 524 24.83 31.91 13.76
CA ASP A 524 24.27 32.52 12.55
C ASP A 524 24.64 31.79 11.25
N GLU A 525 25.33 30.65 11.39
CA GLU A 525 25.63 29.69 10.32
C GLU A 525 24.34 28.97 9.86
N VAL A 526 24.31 28.54 8.60
CA VAL A 526 23.22 27.74 8.04
C VAL A 526 23.49 26.27 8.33
N ALA A 527 22.53 25.57 8.94
CA ALA A 527 22.60 24.11 9.08
C ALA A 527 21.72 23.43 8.03
N VAL A 528 22.25 22.39 7.40
CA VAL A 528 21.52 21.59 6.40
C VAL A 528 20.85 20.40 7.08
N ILE A 529 19.57 20.17 6.78
CA ILE A 529 18.78 19.05 7.31
C ILE A 529 17.92 18.42 6.21
N PRO A 530 17.48 17.16 6.36
CA PRO A 530 16.49 16.60 5.44
C PRO A 530 15.10 17.24 5.61
N TYR A 531 14.37 17.35 4.50
CA TYR A 531 12.99 17.86 4.45
C TYR A 531 11.92 16.78 4.73
N ASP A 532 12.29 15.52 4.97
CA ASP A 532 11.34 14.41 5.11
C ASP A 532 10.26 14.61 6.19
N GLY A 533 10.50 15.48 7.18
CA GLY A 533 9.54 15.81 8.22
C GLY A 533 9.49 14.80 9.36
N TRP A 534 10.32 13.76 9.38
CA TRP A 534 10.39 12.80 10.50
C TRP A 534 11.78 12.71 11.12
N TYR A 535 12.81 13.08 10.36
CA TYR A 535 14.17 12.99 10.85
C TYR A 535 14.54 14.17 11.74
N TYR A 536 14.93 13.86 12.97
CA TYR A 536 15.43 14.84 13.92
C TYR A 536 16.96 14.84 13.94
N ALA A 537 17.55 15.96 13.50
CA ALA A 537 19.01 16.13 13.37
C ALA A 537 19.62 17.07 14.43
N PRO A 538 19.57 16.74 15.74
CA PRO A 538 19.90 17.68 16.80
C PRO A 538 21.35 18.17 16.78
N ASN A 539 22.32 17.35 16.37
CA ASN A 539 23.73 17.81 16.35
C ASN A 539 23.98 18.82 15.23
N GLN A 540 23.25 18.69 14.12
CA GLN A 540 23.29 19.63 13.01
C GLN A 540 22.61 20.94 13.39
N ILE A 541 21.40 20.90 13.97
CA ILE A 541 20.61 22.14 14.16
C ILE A 541 20.89 22.90 15.46
N ARG A 542 21.56 22.29 16.45
CA ARG A 542 21.69 22.87 17.80
C ARG A 542 22.26 24.29 17.73
N ARG A 543 21.48 25.24 18.27
CA ARG A 543 21.80 26.68 18.36
C ARG A 543 21.82 27.43 17.02
N HIS A 544 21.67 26.77 15.87
CA HIS A 544 21.59 27.44 14.59
C HIS A 544 20.28 28.21 14.47
N THR A 545 20.33 29.41 13.87
CA THR A 545 19.17 30.26 13.61
C THR A 545 18.65 30.15 12.19
N LYS A 546 19.37 29.47 11.31
CA LYS A 546 19.08 29.33 9.88
C LYS A 546 19.20 27.85 9.49
N LEU A 547 18.21 27.34 8.78
CA LEU A 547 18.15 25.95 8.33
C LEU A 547 17.88 25.89 6.83
N LEU A 548 18.64 25.08 6.12
CA LEU A 548 18.35 24.68 4.74
C LEU A 548 17.81 23.25 4.78
N SER A 549 16.50 23.09 4.58
CA SER A 549 15.85 21.78 4.52
C SER A 549 15.90 21.27 3.09
N VAL A 550 16.55 20.13 2.84
CA VAL A 550 16.82 19.60 1.49
C VAL A 550 16.09 18.28 1.28
N THR A 551 15.53 18.10 0.09
CA THR A 551 14.91 16.85 -0.35
C THR A 551 15.93 15.71 -0.45
N ARG A 552 15.45 14.46 -0.38
CA ARG A 552 16.34 13.28 -0.35
C ARG A 552 17.17 13.12 -1.63
N ASP A 553 16.66 13.57 -2.77
CA ASP A 553 17.37 13.57 -4.06
C ASP A 553 18.24 14.82 -4.27
N GLY A 554 18.20 15.78 -3.34
CA GLY A 554 18.98 17.01 -3.38
C GLY A 554 18.50 18.05 -4.39
N ARG A 555 17.34 17.87 -5.04
CA ARG A 555 16.89 18.75 -6.13
C ARG A 555 16.18 20.01 -5.66
N GLU A 556 15.43 19.89 -4.58
CA GLU A 556 14.65 20.98 -4.01
C GLU A 556 15.02 21.23 -2.55
N ALA A 557 14.89 22.48 -2.11
CA ALA A 557 15.19 22.90 -0.75
C ALA A 557 14.24 23.99 -0.25
N LEU A 558 14.30 24.24 1.05
CA LEU A 558 13.59 25.30 1.73
C LEU A 558 14.47 25.93 2.81
N TYR A 559 14.60 27.25 2.74
CA TYR A 559 15.33 28.03 3.74
C TYR A 559 14.39 28.52 4.84
N ARG A 560 14.72 28.21 6.10
CA ARG A 560 13.95 28.60 7.29
C ARG A 560 14.80 29.35 8.30
N THR A 561 14.19 30.31 8.98
CA THR A 561 14.87 31.08 10.02
C THR A 561 14.13 30.99 11.36
N MET A 562 14.88 31.11 12.44
CA MET A 562 14.34 31.12 13.79
C MET A 562 13.49 32.38 14.01
N ASP A 563 12.22 32.19 14.38
CA ASP A 563 11.27 33.25 14.64
C ASP A 563 10.66 33.08 16.04
N ARG A 564 11.21 33.84 16.99
CA ARG A 564 10.71 33.83 18.38
C ARG A 564 9.34 34.47 18.53
N ALA A 565 8.91 35.33 17.60
CA ALA A 565 7.60 35.96 17.62
C ALA A 565 6.51 34.99 17.19
N ARG A 566 6.77 34.12 16.20
CA ARG A 566 5.89 32.99 15.85
C ARG A 566 5.94 31.87 16.89
N PHE A 567 7.12 31.55 17.42
CA PHE A 567 7.31 30.48 18.41
C PHE A 567 6.48 30.67 19.69
N LYS A 568 6.54 31.86 20.31
CA LYS A 568 5.93 32.11 21.63
C LYS A 568 4.42 31.82 21.68
N PRO A 569 3.58 32.37 20.79
CA PRO A 569 2.14 32.10 20.80
C PRO A 569 1.83 30.64 20.47
N LEU A 570 2.54 30.01 19.52
CA LEU A 570 2.35 28.59 19.19
C LEU A 570 2.70 27.68 20.37
N TYR A 571 3.81 27.93 21.05
CA TYR A 571 4.19 27.16 22.23
C TYR A 571 3.19 27.34 23.39
N LYS A 572 2.64 28.55 23.57
CA LYS A 572 1.57 28.79 24.54
C LYS A 572 0.30 28.01 24.17
N ARG A 573 -0.14 28.08 22.91
CA ARG A 573 -1.30 27.35 22.38
C ARG A 573 -1.13 25.84 22.58
N TYR A 574 0.00 25.27 22.18
CA TYR A 574 0.38 23.87 22.44
C TYR A 574 0.19 23.43 23.90
N LYS A 575 0.66 24.23 24.86
CA LYS A 575 0.51 23.92 26.29
C LYS A 575 -0.93 24.02 26.76
N MET A 576 -1.71 24.96 26.23
CA MET A 576 -3.12 25.13 26.53
C MET A 576 -3.95 23.97 25.97
N ASP A 577 -3.72 23.57 24.72
CA ASP A 577 -4.48 22.50 24.05
C ASP A 577 -4.24 21.16 24.75
N LEU A 578 -3.00 20.85 25.14
CA LEU A 578 -2.71 19.67 25.93
C LEU A 578 -3.39 19.69 27.29
N ALA A 579 -3.42 20.84 27.97
CA ALA A 579 -4.10 20.96 29.27
C ALA A 579 -5.62 20.81 29.13
N LEU A 580 -6.20 21.34 28.04
CA LEU A 580 -7.62 21.20 27.73
C LEU A 580 -7.98 19.76 27.38
N TYR A 581 -7.17 19.11 26.54
CA TYR A 581 -7.33 17.71 26.18
C TYR A 581 -7.28 16.82 27.43
N GLU A 582 -6.25 16.94 28.27
CA GLU A 582 -6.15 16.10 29.49
C GLU A 582 -7.33 16.31 30.45
N ARG A 583 -7.86 17.54 30.53
CA ARG A 583 -9.04 17.84 31.37
C ARG A 583 -10.32 17.19 30.83
N ASN A 584 -10.50 17.14 29.51
CA ASN A 584 -11.75 16.72 28.85
C ASN A 584 -11.66 15.35 28.18
N ARG A 585 -10.52 14.66 28.24
CA ARG A 585 -10.26 13.40 27.50
C ARG A 585 -11.39 12.39 27.65
N LYS A 586 -11.82 12.12 28.89
CA LYS A 586 -12.88 11.14 29.15
C LYS A 586 -14.20 11.49 28.48
N SER A 587 -14.61 12.76 28.50
CA SER A 587 -15.87 13.19 27.89
C SER A 587 -15.79 13.19 26.36
N ILE A 588 -14.63 13.57 25.80
CA ILE A 588 -14.39 13.50 24.35
C ILE A 588 -14.45 12.05 23.87
N ASP A 589 -13.73 11.15 24.55
CA ASP A 589 -13.69 9.73 24.20
C ASP A 589 -15.08 9.09 24.29
N GLU A 590 -15.87 9.44 25.31
CA GLU A 590 -17.25 8.95 25.47
C GLU A 590 -18.19 9.47 24.39
N ALA A 591 -18.03 10.72 23.96
CA ALA A 591 -18.83 11.29 22.88
C ALA A 591 -18.60 10.54 21.56
N TYR A 592 -17.34 10.31 21.18
CA TYR A 592 -16.99 9.52 19.99
C TYR A 592 -17.49 8.08 20.09
N ARG A 593 -17.26 7.41 21.23
CA ARG A 593 -17.72 6.03 21.46
C ARG A 593 -19.24 5.90 21.33
N SER A 594 -19.99 6.88 21.85
CA SER A 594 -21.45 6.92 21.75
C SER A 594 -21.95 7.09 20.32
N ALA A 595 -21.22 7.86 19.49
CA ALA A 595 -21.54 8.08 18.09
C ALA A 595 -21.15 6.92 17.16
N ARG A 596 -20.37 5.93 17.63
CA ARG A 596 -19.85 4.83 16.78
C ARG A 596 -20.93 4.18 15.93
N LYS A 597 -22.05 3.77 16.53
CA LYS A 597 -23.12 3.03 15.83
C LYS A 597 -23.68 3.83 14.65
N GLU A 598 -23.84 5.13 14.81
CA GLU A 598 -24.30 6.03 13.77
C GLU A 598 -23.23 6.20 12.69
N LEU A 599 -22.00 6.55 13.09
CA LEU A 599 -20.89 6.84 12.16
C LEU A 599 -20.48 5.67 11.27
N THR A 600 -20.74 4.43 11.69
CA THR A 600 -20.47 3.21 10.90
C THR A 600 -21.72 2.63 10.24
N SER A 601 -22.87 3.29 10.30
CA SER A 601 -24.13 2.78 9.74
C SER A 601 -24.28 3.10 8.25
N VAL A 602 -24.98 2.22 7.54
CA VAL A 602 -25.33 2.44 6.13
C VAL A 602 -26.24 3.67 6.00
N GLU A 603 -27.18 3.85 6.92
CA GLU A 603 -28.14 4.97 6.91
C GLU A 603 -27.43 6.32 7.02
N PHE A 604 -26.46 6.46 7.93
CA PHE A 604 -25.65 7.66 8.04
C PHE A 604 -24.90 7.94 6.74
N TRP A 605 -24.23 6.92 6.18
CA TRP A 605 -23.43 7.10 4.97
C TRP A 605 -24.27 7.43 3.74
N LYS A 606 -25.43 6.81 3.57
CA LYS A 606 -26.37 7.16 2.50
C LYS A 606 -26.82 8.62 2.60
N SER A 607 -27.19 9.06 3.81
CA SER A 607 -27.53 10.46 4.06
C SER A 607 -26.34 11.41 3.81
N TYR A 608 -25.13 11.03 4.20
CA TYR A 608 -23.92 11.83 4.03
C TYR A 608 -23.49 11.95 2.56
N LEU A 609 -23.68 10.89 1.78
CA LEU A 609 -23.36 10.82 0.34
C LEU A 609 -24.48 11.39 -0.54
N GLY A 610 -25.69 11.53 0.01
CA GLY A 610 -26.87 12.03 -0.71
C GLY A 610 -27.47 11.02 -1.68
N ILE A 611 -27.51 9.74 -1.29
CA ILE A 611 -28.01 8.61 -2.10
C ILE A 611 -29.15 7.83 -1.44
#